data_AF-A0A1I7VUX2-F1
#
_entry.id   AF-A0A1I7VUX2-F1
#
_cell.length_a   1.000
_cell.length_b   1.000
_cell.length_c   1.000
_cell.angle_alpha   90.00
_cell.angle_beta   90.00
_cell.angle_gamma   90.00
#
_symmetry.space_group_name_H-M   'P 1'
#
loop_
_entity.id
_entity.type
_entity.pdbx_description
1 polymer ?
#
loop_
_entity_poly.entity_id
_entity_poly.type
_entity_poly.pdbx_seq_one_letter_code
_entity_poly.pdbx_strand_id
1 'polypeptide(L)'
;MSIPRLEILIGLRAVKFVTKQLELNGCPITLWSDSKCALYWIQNHSKLLLRFVQNQVEEIRETKIPFRYIPSEYNPVDIATKGIPPGKQKEYEL
;
A
#
# COMPACT_ATOMS: atom_id res chain seq x y z
N MET A 1 -17.93 -3.76 -2.49
CA MET A 1 -17.49 -2.38 -2.78
C MET A 1 -15.97 -2.33 -2.75
N SER A 2 -15.33 -1.98 -3.86
CA SER A 2 -13.89 -2.22 -4.09
C SER A 2 -13.08 -0.93 -3.94
N ILE A 3 -12.99 -0.45 -2.69
CA ILE A 3 -12.14 0.65 -2.21
C ILE A 3 -10.61 0.34 -2.19
N PRO A 4 -10.10 -0.92 -2.12
CA PRO A 4 -8.67 -1.19 -1.93
C PRO A 4 -7.72 -0.63 -3.00
N ARG A 5 -8.24 -0.28 -4.18
CA ARG A 5 -7.45 0.19 -5.32
C ARG A 5 -7.01 1.63 -5.18
N LEU A 6 -7.87 2.48 -4.59
CA LEU A 6 -7.57 3.90 -4.40
C LEU A 6 -6.56 4.11 -3.27
N GLU A 7 -6.65 3.30 -2.22
CA GLU A 7 -5.77 3.38 -1.05
C GLU A 7 -4.30 3.14 -1.42
N ILE A 8 -4.02 2.17 -2.30
CA ILE A 8 -2.65 1.91 -2.77
C ILE A 8 -2.11 3.06 -3.61
N LEU A 9 -2.94 3.63 -4.49
CA LEU A 9 -2.51 4.77 -5.31
C LEU A 9 -2.23 6.01 -4.45
N ILE A 10 -3.07 6.26 -3.45
CA ILE A 10 -2.86 7.33 -2.47
C ILE A 10 -1.57 7.08 -1.69
N GLY A 11 -1.34 5.85 -1.20
CA GLY A 11 -0.11 5.48 -0.50
C GLY A 11 1.14 5.71 -1.35
N LEU A 12 1.10 5.33 -2.64
CA LEU A 12 2.20 5.56 -3.58
C LEU A 12 2.50 7.05 -3.76
N ARG A 13 1.46 7.88 -3.95
CA ARG A 13 1.61 9.32 -4.12
C ARG A 13 2.11 10.00 -2.85
N ALA A 14 1.63 9.59 -1.68
CA ALA A 14 2.10 10.05 -0.39
C ALA A 14 3.60 9.76 -0.21
N VAL A 15 4.04 8.54 -0.54
CA VAL A 15 5.45 8.17 -0.48
C VAL A 15 6.31 8.99 -1.45
N LYS A 16 5.86 9.19 -2.70
CA LYS A 16 6.56 10.06 -3.65
C LYS A 16 6.69 11.49 -3.12
N PHE A 17 5.62 12.03 -2.53
CA PHE A 17 5.61 13.36 -1.95
C PHE A 17 6.60 13.47 -0.78
N VAL A 18 6.51 12.58 0.20
CA VAL A 18 7.37 12.56 1.39
C VAL A 18 8.84 12.37 1.01
N THR A 19 9.14 11.43 0.10
CA THR A 19 10.51 11.19 -0.38
C THR A 19 11.11 12.46 -1.01
N LYS A 20 10.29 13.19 -1.78
CA LYS A 20 10.71 14.46 -2.37
C LYS A 20 10.90 15.56 -1.34
N GLN A 21 9.96 15.71 -0.39
CA GLN A 21 10.02 16.77 0.62
C GLN A 21 11.16 16.57 1.63
N LEU A 22 11.48 15.32 1.96
CA LEU A 22 12.52 14.95 2.92
C LEU A 22 13.86 14.61 2.25
N GLU A 23 13.98 14.81 0.94
CA GLU A 23 15.19 14.54 0.15
C GLU A 23 15.76 13.11 0.35
N LEU A 24 14.90 12.12 0.56
CA LEU A 24 15.25 10.72 0.84
C LEU A 24 15.67 9.95 -0.42
N ASN A 25 16.37 10.63 -1.33
CA ASN A 25 16.80 10.09 -2.60
C ASN A 25 17.70 8.86 -2.38
N GLY A 26 17.32 7.72 -2.96
CA GLY A 26 18.08 6.46 -2.86
C GLY A 26 17.79 5.62 -1.61
N CYS A 27 16.93 6.10 -0.69
CA CYS A 27 16.48 5.27 0.42
C CYS A 27 15.63 4.08 -0.10
N PRO A 28 15.85 2.85 0.37
CA PRO A 28 15.01 1.71 -0.01
C PRO A 28 13.59 1.91 0.53
N ILE A 29 12.62 1.96 -0.38
CA ILE A 29 11.21 2.13 -0.06
C ILE A 29 10.49 0.79 -0.29
N THR A 30 9.61 0.41 0.62
CA THR A 30 8.68 -0.73 0.45
C THR A 30 7.29 -0.31 0.86
N LEU A 31 6.30 -0.60 0.01
CA LEU A 31 4.89 -0.37 0.31
C LEU A 31 4.23 -1.65 0.81
N TRP A 32 3.58 -1.59 1.97
CA TRP A 32 2.89 -2.73 2.57
C TRP A 32 1.37 -2.57 2.43
N SER A 33 0.67 -3.66 2.12
CA SER A 33 -0.79 -3.69 2.05
C SER A 33 -1.30 -4.99 2.63
N ASP A 34 -2.43 -4.92 3.34
CA ASP A 34 -3.17 -6.09 3.81
C ASP A 34 -4.22 -6.59 2.81
N SER A 35 -4.36 -5.91 1.67
CA SER A 35 -5.26 -6.31 0.61
C SER A 35 -4.60 -7.30 -0.35
N LYS A 36 -4.74 -8.60 -0.07
CA LYS A 36 -4.29 -9.68 -0.98
C LYS A 36 -4.86 -9.52 -2.40
N CYS A 37 -6.11 -9.07 -2.51
CA CYS A 37 -6.75 -8.81 -3.80
C CYS A 37 -6.01 -7.71 -4.57
N ALA A 38 -5.68 -6.60 -3.92
CA ALA A 38 -5.00 -5.51 -4.60
C ALA A 38 -3.55 -5.86 -4.96
N LEU A 39 -2.83 -6.58 -4.09
CA LEU A 39 -1.50 -7.12 -4.40
C LEU A 39 -1.53 -8.09 -5.59
N TYR A 40 -2.53 -8.97 -5.65
CA TYR A 40 -2.72 -9.87 -6.78
C TYR A 40 -2.88 -9.11 -8.09
N TRP A 41 -3.64 -8.01 -8.12
CA TRP A 41 -3.79 -7.19 -9.33
C TRP A 41 -2.50 -6.49 -9.74
N ILE A 42 -1.70 -6.02 -8.79
CA ILE A 42 -0.40 -5.39 -9.08
C ILE A 42 0.55 -6.42 -9.72
N GLN A 43 0.52 -7.66 -9.24
CA GLN A 43 1.39 -8.74 -9.73
C GLN A 43 0.88 -9.42 -11.01
N ASN A 44 -0.44 -9.46 -11.23
CA ASN A 44 -1.02 -10.17 -12.37
C ASN A 44 -1.12 -9.25 -13.61
N HIS A 45 -0.50 -9.66 -14.71
CA HIS A 45 -0.49 -8.93 -15.99
C HIS A 45 -1.68 -9.24 -16.92
N SER A 46 -2.69 -9.95 -16.42
CA SER A 46 -3.85 -10.34 -17.21
C SER A 46 -4.68 -9.13 -17.67
N LYS A 47 -5.04 -9.07 -18.96
CA LYS A 47 -5.75 -7.94 -19.61
C LYS A 47 -7.24 -7.80 -19.25
N LEU A 48 -7.73 -8.52 -18.26
CA LEU A 48 -9.16 -8.54 -17.88
C LEU A 48 -9.55 -7.43 -16.87
N LEU A 49 -8.70 -6.41 -16.71
CA LEU A 49 -9.00 -5.26 -15.87
C LEU A 49 -9.79 -4.20 -16.64
N LEU A 50 -10.73 -3.56 -15.96
CA LEU A 50 -11.32 -2.31 -16.45
C LEU A 50 -10.20 -1.31 -16.74
N ARG A 51 -10.28 -0.59 -17.87
CA ARG A 51 -9.24 0.35 -18.35
C ARG A 51 -8.72 1.30 -17.25
N PHE A 52 -9.63 1.82 -16.41
CA PHE A 52 -9.27 2.68 -15.28
C PHE A 52 -8.36 1.98 -14.26
N VAL A 53 -8.66 0.73 -13.92
CA VAL A 53 -7.85 -0.07 -12.99
C VAL A 53 -6.52 -0.45 -13.62
N GLN A 54 -6.52 -0.76 -14.90
CA GLN A 54 -5.30 -1.04 -15.65
C GLN A 54 -4.35 0.17 -15.63
N ASN A 55 -4.85 1.38 -15.91
CA ASN A 55 -4.03 2.59 -15.87
C ASN A 55 -3.39 2.83 -14.50
N GLN A 56 -4.12 2.59 -13.41
CA GLN A 56 -3.58 2.72 -12.06
C GLN A 56 -2.52 1.66 -11.75
N VAL A 57 -2.76 0.41 -12.14
CA VAL A 57 -1.82 -0.68 -11.95
C VAL A 57 -0.52 -0.42 -12.74
N GLU A 58 -0.62 0.12 -13.95
CA GLU A 58 0.56 0.53 -14.73
C GLU A 58 1.31 1.70 -14.06
N GLU A 59 0.61 2.74 -13.59
CA GLU A 59 1.24 3.85 -12.82
C GLU A 59 2.02 3.30 -11.61
N ILE A 60 1.46 2.31 -10.92
CA ILE A 60 2.10 1.65 -9.78
C ILE A 60 3.35 0.89 -10.22
N ARG A 61 3.26 0.10 -11.30
CA ARG A 61 4.37 -0.72 -11.82
C ARG A 61 5.56 0.12 -12.31
N GLU A 62 5.30 1.27 -12.92
CA GLU A 62 6.34 2.19 -13.38
C GLU A 62 7.28 2.65 -12.27
N THR A 63 6.79 2.70 -11.01
CA THR A 63 7.59 3.18 -9.88
C THR A 63 8.66 2.21 -9.40
N LYS A 64 8.55 0.94 -9.78
CA LYS A 64 9.46 -0.15 -9.35
C LYS A 64 9.61 -0.30 -7.83
N ILE A 65 8.71 0.29 -7.04
CA ILE A 65 8.67 0.13 -5.59
C ILE A 65 8.12 -1.26 -5.28
N PRO A 66 8.78 -2.08 -4.44
CA PRO A 66 8.26 -3.38 -4.04
C PRO A 66 7.00 -3.24 -3.18
N PHE A 67 5.99 -4.06 -3.50
CA PHE A 67 4.77 -4.20 -2.73
C PHE A 67 4.78 -5.53 -1.96
N ARG A 68 4.49 -5.48 -0.65
CA ARG A 68 4.48 -6.66 0.22
C ARG A 68 3.16 -6.79 0.98
N TYR A 69 2.81 -8.03 1.30
CA TYR A 69 1.66 -8.34 2.14
C TYR A 69 2.00 -8.19 3.62
N ILE A 70 1.09 -7.56 4.36
CA ILE A 70 1.09 -7.57 5.84
C ILE A 70 -0.30 -8.00 6.33
N PRO A 71 -0.44 -8.88 7.33
CA PRO A 71 -1.75 -9.17 7.90
C PRO A 71 -2.37 -7.92 8.53
N SER A 72 -3.70 -7.74 8.42
CA SER A 72 -4.40 -6.54 8.94
C SER A 72 -4.13 -6.28 10.42
N GLU A 73 -3.93 -7.33 11.22
CA GLU A 73 -3.58 -7.22 12.64
C GLU A 73 -2.18 -6.65 12.95
N TYR A 74 -1.33 -6.53 11.93
CA TYR A 74 -0.01 -5.89 12.00
C TYR A 74 0.06 -4.65 11.11
N ASN A 75 -1.03 -4.29 10.41
CA ASN A 75 -1.06 -3.12 9.57
C ASN A 75 -1.11 -1.85 10.45
N PRO A 76 -0.05 -1.02 10.50
CA PRO A 76 -0.03 0.17 11.35
C PRO A 76 -1.09 1.19 10.92
N VAL A 77 -1.51 1.18 9.66
CA VAL A 77 -2.57 2.07 9.16
C VAL A 77 -3.91 1.75 9.81
N ASP A 78 -4.22 0.46 10.00
CA ASP A 78 -5.47 0.06 10.66
C ASP A 78 -5.49 0.52 12.12
N ILE A 79 -4.36 0.45 12.81
CA ILE A 79 -4.21 0.97 14.18
C ILE A 79 -4.42 2.49 14.20
N ALA A 80 -3.79 3.20 13.26
CA ALA A 80 -3.88 4.65 13.17
C ALA A 80 -5.28 5.15 12.77
N THR A 81 -6.04 4.38 11.98
CA THR A 81 -7.34 4.80 11.41
C THR A 81 -8.54 4.23 12.14
N LYS A 82 -8.47 3.00 12.65
CA LYS A 82 -9.57 2.30 13.36
C LYS A 82 -9.38 2.30 14.87
N GLY A 83 -8.19 2.67 15.35
CA GLY A 83 -7.83 2.63 16.76
C GLY A 83 -7.51 1.21 17.25
N ILE A 84 -7.09 1.12 18.51
CA ILE A 84 -6.89 -0.15 19.20
C ILE A 84 -8.20 -0.51 19.92
N PRO A 85 -8.84 -1.66 19.60
CA PRO A 85 -10.01 -2.09 20.34
C PRO A 85 -9.62 -2.35 21.81
N PRO A 86 -10.49 -1.97 22.78
CA PRO A 86 -10.19 -2.16 24.20
C PRO A 86 -9.91 -3.64 24.49
N GLY A 87 -8.73 -3.92 25.08
CA GLY A 87 -8.27 -5.26 25.40
C GLY A 87 -7.17 -5.86 24.49
N LYS A 88 -6.74 -5.16 23.42
CA LYS A 88 -5.58 -5.57 22.61
C LYS A 88 -4.42 -4.57 22.71
N GLN A 89 -3.71 -4.55 23.83
CA GLN A 89 -2.40 -3.88 23.87
C GLN A 89 -1.37 -4.80 23.21
N LYS A 90 -0.91 -4.47 21.99
CA LYS A 90 0.28 -5.12 21.42
C LYS A 90 1.49 -4.30 21.90
N GLU A 91 2.36 -4.95 22.65
CA GLU A 91 3.68 -4.44 23.02
C GLU A 91 4.52 -4.44 21.73
N TYR A 92 4.82 -3.25 21.23
CA TYR A 92 5.72 -3.08 20.08
C TYR A 92 7.11 -2.83 20.66
N GLU A 93 7.97 -3.84 20.67
CA GLU A 93 9.39 -3.64 20.92
C GLU A 93 9.99 -2.88 19.72
N LEU A 94 10.58 -1.71 20.00
CA LEU A 94 11.28 -0.84 19.06
C LEU A 94 12.66 -1.39 18.71
#